data_AF-A0A142YI68-F1
#
_entry.id   AF-A0A142YI68-F1
#
_cell.length_a   1.000
_cell.length_b   1.000
_cell.length_c   1.000
_cell.angle_alpha   90.00
_cell.angle_beta   90.00
_cell.angle_gamma   90.00
#
_symmetry.space_group_name_H-M   'P 1'
#
loop_
_entity.id
_entity.type
_entity.pdbx_description
1 polymer ?
#
loop_
_entity_poly.entity_id
_entity_poly.type
_entity_poly.pdbx_seq_one_letter_code
_entity_poly.pdbx_strand_id
1 'polypeptide(L)'
;MNHNRKRREAEDRERRRREAAMKDAVPVDPAALSPCNSYFPPDFVERGYYLDLPFTCASCGSDEVWTAAQQQWWYETAKGSLYSGARLCRRCRRDARLNKGKAHPLQDFNRWLALLRDELEPTLTAADWTPVVGVGETRPGLLSYDRNDVLVRFRWDHGCHHTTLLLERRDGRDAPFETLAQVECDSRNMTHQELQRRFDRLLTDSRIALGLVEKP
;
A
#
# COMPACT_ATOMS: atom_id res chain seq x y z
N MET A 1 8.17 46.15 -7.10
CA MET A 1 8.92 45.68 -8.28
C MET A 1 9.25 44.17 -8.31
N ASN A 2 8.61 43.28 -7.52
CA ASN A 2 9.06 41.87 -7.36
C ASN A 2 8.07 40.78 -7.88
N HIS A 3 6.89 41.18 -8.39
CA HIS A 3 5.86 40.24 -8.86
C HIS A 3 6.12 39.77 -10.31
N ASN A 4 6.58 40.68 -11.18
CA ASN A 4 6.89 40.38 -12.58
C ASN A 4 8.09 39.44 -12.76
N ARG A 5 9.08 39.49 -11.86
CA ARG A 5 10.24 38.59 -11.87
C ARG A 5 9.84 37.16 -11.50
N LYS A 6 9.08 37.00 -10.40
CA LYS A 6 8.56 35.68 -9.99
C LYS A 6 7.66 35.05 -11.06
N ARG A 7 6.83 35.86 -11.74
CA ARG A 7 5.98 35.38 -12.83
C ARG A 7 6.80 34.88 -14.03
N ARG A 8 7.81 35.65 -14.48
CA ARG A 8 8.73 35.22 -15.55
C ARG A 8 9.52 33.96 -15.20
N GLU A 9 10.00 33.85 -13.96
CA GLU A 9 10.69 32.65 -13.49
C GLU A 9 9.77 31.41 -13.43
N ALA A 10 8.48 31.60 -13.10
CA ALA A 10 7.49 30.52 -13.16
C ALA A 10 7.18 30.10 -14.61
N GLU A 11 6.97 31.07 -15.51
CA GLU A 11 6.75 30.83 -16.94
C GLU A 11 7.93 30.12 -17.61
N ASP A 12 9.17 30.48 -17.27
CA ASP A 12 10.35 29.80 -17.82
C ASP A 12 10.57 28.40 -17.24
N ARG A 13 10.16 28.15 -15.99
CA ARG A 13 10.13 26.79 -15.43
C ARG A 13 9.08 25.93 -16.13
N GLU A 14 7.89 26.47 -16.35
CA GLU A 14 6.81 25.83 -17.11
C GLU A 14 7.26 25.51 -18.55
N ARG A 15 7.92 26.45 -19.22
CA ARG A 15 8.46 26.31 -20.58
C ARG A 15 9.48 25.19 -20.66
N ARG A 16 10.50 25.20 -19.80
CA ARG A 16 11.52 24.15 -19.75
C ARG A 16 10.92 22.78 -19.44
N ARG A 17 9.90 22.72 -18.59
CA ARG A 17 9.18 21.48 -18.29
C ARG A 17 8.43 20.96 -19.51
N ARG A 18 7.77 21.84 -20.29
CA ARG A 18 7.09 21.47 -21.55
C ARG A 18 8.08 21.00 -22.62
N GLU A 19 9.19 21.71 -22.79
CA GLU A 19 10.25 21.34 -23.74
C GLU A 19 10.87 19.98 -23.39
N ALA A 20 11.15 19.74 -22.10
CA ALA A 20 11.63 18.45 -21.64
C ALA A 20 10.59 17.33 -21.86
N ALA A 21 9.32 17.59 -21.57
CA ALA A 21 8.24 16.64 -21.80
C ALA A 21 8.06 16.30 -23.30
N MET A 22 8.26 17.27 -24.20
CA MET A 22 8.22 17.04 -25.65
C MET A 22 9.39 16.21 -26.17
N LYS A 23 10.56 16.28 -25.52
CA LYS A 23 11.75 15.53 -25.95
C LYS A 23 11.54 14.01 -25.87
N ASP A 24 10.81 13.56 -24.85
CA ASP A 24 10.51 12.15 -24.61
C ASP A 24 9.08 11.77 -25.07
N ALA A 25 8.46 12.61 -25.89
CA ALA A 25 7.12 12.35 -26.42
C ALA A 25 7.13 11.19 -27.41
N VAL A 26 6.13 10.32 -27.27
CA VAL A 26 5.94 9.15 -28.16
C VAL A 26 4.68 9.37 -28.99
N PRO A 27 4.72 9.28 -30.32
CA PRO A 27 3.54 9.48 -31.15
C PRO A 27 2.47 8.41 -30.86
N VAL A 28 1.21 8.81 -30.93
CA VAL A 28 0.06 7.91 -30.85
C VAL A 28 -0.19 7.32 -32.23
N ASP A 29 -0.46 6.02 -32.30
CA ASP A 29 -1.06 5.38 -33.49
C ASP A 29 -2.57 5.15 -33.26
N PRO A 30 -3.45 6.00 -33.81
CA PRO A 30 -4.89 5.86 -33.63
C PRO A 30 -5.45 4.54 -34.16
N ALA A 31 -4.85 3.96 -35.19
CA ALA A 31 -5.30 2.69 -35.77
C ALA A 31 -4.97 1.50 -34.85
N ALA A 32 -3.97 1.65 -33.98
CA ALA A 32 -3.62 0.67 -32.97
C ALA A 32 -4.42 0.80 -31.67
N LEU A 33 -5.27 1.83 -31.49
CA LEU A 33 -6.08 1.96 -30.28
C LEU A 33 -7.27 0.98 -30.27
N SER A 34 -7.69 0.58 -29.07
CA SER A 34 -8.96 -0.12 -28.90
C SER A 34 -10.12 0.78 -29.37
N PRO A 35 -11.12 0.24 -30.10
CA PRO A 35 -12.28 1.02 -30.49
C PRO A 35 -12.94 1.67 -29.28
N CYS A 36 -13.13 2.98 -29.36
CA CYS A 36 -13.77 3.76 -28.32
C CYS A 36 -15.00 4.44 -28.91
N ASN A 37 -16.16 4.20 -28.31
CA ASN A 37 -17.44 4.77 -28.71
C ASN A 37 -17.81 6.02 -27.90
N SER A 38 -16.85 6.60 -27.18
CA SER A 38 -17.05 7.84 -26.45
C SER A 38 -17.04 9.03 -27.39
N TYR A 39 -17.87 10.03 -27.08
CA TYR A 39 -17.95 11.28 -27.81
C TYR A 39 -16.73 12.20 -27.60
N PHE A 40 -15.96 11.97 -26.54
CA PHE A 40 -14.80 12.80 -26.19
C PHE A 40 -13.53 11.94 -26.12
N PRO A 41 -12.65 12.01 -27.13
CA PRO A 41 -11.38 11.31 -27.08
C PRO A 41 -10.51 11.83 -25.92
N PRO A 42 -9.70 10.98 -25.26
CA PRO A 42 -8.79 11.45 -24.22
C PRO A 42 -7.75 12.44 -24.77
N ASP A 43 -7.26 13.34 -23.92
CA ASP A 43 -6.30 14.41 -24.28
C ASP A 43 -5.09 13.92 -25.08
N PHE A 44 -4.57 12.71 -24.81
CA PHE A 44 -3.41 12.18 -25.52
C PHE A 44 -3.73 11.82 -26.98
N VAL A 45 -4.97 11.41 -27.26
CA VAL A 45 -5.44 11.09 -28.61
C VAL A 45 -5.62 12.37 -29.40
N GLU A 46 -6.27 13.40 -28.81
CA GLU A 46 -6.42 14.70 -29.46
C GLU A 46 -5.08 15.38 -29.75
N ARG A 47 -4.15 15.26 -28.79
CA ARG A 47 -2.80 15.81 -28.91
C ARG A 47 -1.90 15.02 -29.88
N GLY A 48 -2.20 13.74 -30.10
CA GLY A 48 -1.46 12.86 -31.01
C GLY A 48 -0.13 12.31 -30.47
N TYR A 49 0.19 12.52 -29.18
CA TYR A 49 1.39 11.99 -28.54
C TYR A 49 1.22 11.76 -27.03
N TYR A 50 1.89 10.74 -26.52
CA TYR A 50 2.06 10.46 -25.09
C TYR A 50 3.16 11.33 -24.49
N LEU A 51 3.02 11.65 -23.21
CA LEU A 51 3.98 12.41 -22.41
C LEU A 51 4.24 11.68 -21.11
N ASP A 52 5.41 11.85 -20.50
CA ASP A 52 5.67 11.33 -19.16
C ASP A 52 4.72 11.96 -18.13
N LEU A 53 3.92 11.12 -17.46
CA LEU A 53 2.93 11.56 -16.48
C LEU A 53 3.36 11.12 -15.07
N PRO A 54 3.67 12.06 -14.16
CA PRO A 54 3.92 11.71 -12.77
C PRO A 54 2.63 11.19 -12.12
N PHE A 55 2.74 10.17 -11.29
CA PHE A 55 1.64 9.67 -10.47
C PHE A 55 2.17 9.16 -9.14
N THR A 56 1.38 9.30 -8.09
CA THR A 56 1.68 8.67 -6.81
C THR A 56 1.02 7.30 -6.80
N CYS A 57 1.82 6.26 -6.55
CA CYS A 57 1.34 4.89 -6.45
C CYS A 57 0.26 4.80 -5.38
N ALA A 58 -0.96 4.43 -5.78
CA ALA A 58 -2.07 4.31 -4.84
C ALA A 58 -1.77 3.28 -3.75
N SER A 59 -0.89 2.29 -4.02
CA SER A 59 -0.42 1.28 -3.08
C SER A 59 0.59 1.82 -2.08
N CYS A 60 1.86 1.89 -2.46
CA CYS A 60 2.95 2.23 -1.54
C CYS A 60 3.19 3.73 -1.36
N GLY A 61 2.45 4.58 -2.06
CA GLY A 61 2.64 6.04 -1.99
C GLY A 61 3.91 6.55 -2.65
N SER A 62 4.67 5.71 -3.38
CA SER A 62 5.86 6.18 -4.10
C SER A 62 5.47 7.08 -5.25
N ASP A 63 6.21 8.18 -5.43
CA ASP A 63 6.09 9.02 -6.62
C ASP A 63 6.81 8.33 -7.78
N GLU A 64 6.07 8.11 -8.86
CA GLU A 64 6.49 7.36 -10.03
C GLU A 64 6.18 8.17 -11.28
N VAL A 65 6.77 7.78 -12.40
CA VAL A 65 6.47 8.37 -13.71
C VAL A 65 5.91 7.28 -14.61
N TRP A 66 4.71 7.51 -15.12
CA TRP A 66 4.14 6.72 -16.20
C TRP A 66 4.68 7.25 -17.52
N THR A 67 5.78 6.64 -17.97
CA THR A 67 6.50 7.11 -19.14
C THR A 67 5.65 7.02 -20.41
N ALA A 68 5.91 7.88 -21.39
CA ALA A 68 5.25 7.88 -22.70
C ALA A 68 5.30 6.49 -23.38
N ALA A 69 6.43 5.81 -23.33
CA ALA A 69 6.58 4.45 -23.89
C ALA A 69 5.70 3.40 -23.18
N GLN A 70 5.52 3.51 -21.85
CA GLN A 70 4.62 2.64 -21.10
C GLN A 70 3.15 2.89 -21.42
N GLN A 71 2.77 4.13 -21.71
CA GLN A 71 1.43 4.48 -22.16
C GLN A 71 1.16 3.89 -23.55
N GLN A 72 2.07 4.09 -24.50
CA GLN A 72 1.98 3.52 -25.84
C GLN A 72 1.76 2.01 -25.78
N TRP A 73 2.62 1.27 -25.07
CA TRP A 73 2.46 -0.17 -24.91
C TRP A 73 1.10 -0.54 -24.29
N TRP A 74 0.65 0.20 -23.27
CA TRP A 74 -0.60 -0.10 -22.58
C TRP A 74 -1.83 0.05 -23.48
N TYR A 75 -1.94 1.17 -24.19
CA TYR A 75 -3.12 1.46 -25.01
C TYR A 75 -3.09 0.74 -26.37
N GLU A 76 -1.93 0.70 -27.03
CA GLU A 76 -1.83 0.21 -28.40
C GLU A 76 -1.57 -1.30 -28.46
N THR A 77 -0.73 -1.82 -27.56
CA THR A 77 -0.38 -3.26 -27.54
C THR A 77 -1.26 -4.05 -26.58
N ALA A 78 -1.34 -3.64 -25.31
CA ALA A 78 -2.11 -4.34 -24.29
C ALA A 78 -3.62 -4.06 -24.37
N LYS A 79 -4.05 -3.15 -25.26
CA LYS A 79 -5.45 -2.78 -25.51
C LYS A 79 -6.19 -2.31 -24.27
N GLY A 80 -5.46 -1.67 -23.35
CA GLY A 80 -6.03 -1.08 -22.14
C GLY A 80 -7.08 -0.03 -22.47
N SER A 81 -8.06 0.15 -21.56
CA SER A 81 -9.09 1.18 -21.72
C SER A 81 -8.45 2.55 -21.88
N LEU A 82 -8.87 3.33 -22.89
CA LEU A 82 -8.33 4.67 -23.16
C LEU A 82 -8.54 5.66 -21.99
N TYR A 83 -9.49 5.37 -21.10
CA TYR A 83 -9.78 6.15 -19.89
C TYR A 83 -9.08 5.62 -18.63
N SER A 84 -8.26 4.58 -18.77
CA SER A 84 -7.46 4.05 -17.66
C SER A 84 -6.11 4.76 -17.56
N GLY A 85 -5.62 4.93 -16.33
CA GLY A 85 -4.33 5.53 -16.04
C GLY A 85 -3.45 4.65 -15.15
N ALA A 86 -2.15 4.95 -15.08
CA ALA A 86 -1.27 4.29 -14.11
C ALA A 86 -1.69 4.63 -12.67
N ARG A 87 -2.14 3.60 -11.93
CA ARG A 87 -2.54 3.71 -10.53
C ARG A 87 -1.51 3.12 -9.56
N LEU A 88 -0.68 2.19 -10.03
CA LEU A 88 0.19 1.36 -9.20
C LEU A 88 1.60 1.27 -9.80
N CYS A 89 2.62 1.37 -8.96
CA CYS A 89 4.01 1.14 -9.34
C CYS A 89 4.21 -0.31 -9.83
N ARG A 90 5.33 -0.58 -10.52
CA ARG A 90 5.60 -1.91 -11.09
C ARG A 90 5.60 -3.01 -10.03
N ARG A 91 6.17 -2.74 -8.85
CA ARG A 91 6.21 -3.69 -7.72
C ARG A 91 4.79 -4.03 -7.26
N CYS A 92 4.00 -3.01 -6.92
CA CYS A 92 2.63 -3.19 -6.45
C CYS A 92 1.69 -3.79 -7.51
N ARG A 93 1.91 -3.54 -8.81
CA ARG A 93 1.17 -4.24 -9.88
C ARG A 93 1.48 -5.73 -9.91
N ARG A 94 2.74 -6.13 -9.75
CA ARG A 94 3.13 -7.55 -9.67
C ARG A 94 2.50 -8.20 -8.44
N ASP A 95 2.55 -7.53 -7.30
CA ASP A 95 1.97 -8.03 -6.07
C ASP A 95 0.44 -8.15 -6.19
N ALA A 96 -0.23 -7.16 -6.79
CA ALA A 96 -1.67 -7.21 -7.08
C ALA A 96 -2.05 -8.41 -7.95
N ARG A 97 -1.24 -8.72 -8.99
CA ARG A 97 -1.47 -9.87 -9.87
C ARG A 97 -1.36 -11.20 -9.12
N LEU A 98 -0.36 -11.33 -8.25
CA LEU A 98 -0.21 -12.51 -7.39
C LEU A 98 -1.38 -12.65 -6.38
N ASN A 99 -2.01 -11.54 -6.00
CA ASN A 99 -3.01 -11.48 -4.93
C ASN A 99 -4.43 -11.15 -5.41
N LYS A 100 -4.80 -11.56 -6.64
CA LYS A 100 -6.16 -11.42 -7.20
C LYS A 100 -6.73 -9.99 -7.13
N GLY A 101 -5.89 -8.97 -7.39
CA GLY A 101 -6.31 -7.58 -7.49
C GLY A 101 -6.18 -6.74 -6.21
N LYS A 102 -5.78 -7.33 -5.07
CA LYS A 102 -5.45 -6.57 -3.85
C LYS A 102 -4.02 -6.05 -3.95
N ALA A 103 -3.86 -4.77 -4.27
CA ALA A 103 -2.56 -4.18 -4.59
C ALA A 103 -1.68 -3.91 -3.36
N HIS A 104 -2.29 -3.68 -2.20
CA HIS A 104 -1.58 -3.53 -0.93
C HIS A 104 -1.83 -4.77 -0.05
N PRO A 105 -0.80 -5.44 0.50
CA PRO A 105 -0.98 -6.56 1.43
C PRO A 105 -1.93 -6.20 2.60
N LEU A 106 -1.85 -4.96 3.08
CA LEU A 106 -2.70 -4.45 4.17
C LEU A 106 -4.17 -4.18 3.80
N GLN A 107 -4.56 -4.17 2.51
CA GLN A 107 -5.99 -4.16 2.15
C GLN A 107 -6.64 -5.52 2.38
N ASP A 108 -5.84 -6.59 2.49
CA ASP A 108 -6.32 -7.89 2.89
C ASP A 108 -6.06 -8.10 4.39
N PHE A 109 -7.05 -7.83 5.24
CA PHE A 109 -6.92 -8.03 6.70
C PHE A 109 -6.53 -9.47 7.06
N ASN A 110 -6.86 -10.45 6.22
CA ASN A 110 -6.43 -11.84 6.39
C ASN A 110 -4.91 -12.04 6.25
N ARG A 111 -4.16 -11.03 5.77
CA ARG A 111 -2.70 -11.06 5.67
C ARG A 111 -2.00 -10.32 6.79
N TRP A 112 -2.68 -9.49 7.57
CA TRP A 112 -2.02 -8.70 8.63
C TRP A 112 -1.37 -9.60 9.67
N LEU A 113 -2.03 -10.69 10.09
CA LEU A 113 -1.45 -11.63 11.04
C LEU A 113 -0.21 -12.32 10.45
N ALA A 114 -0.20 -12.72 9.18
CA ALA A 114 1.01 -13.24 8.55
C ALA A 114 2.15 -12.21 8.55
N LEU A 115 1.87 -10.94 8.23
CA LEU A 115 2.87 -9.87 8.24
C LEU A 115 3.39 -9.57 9.65
N LEU A 116 2.51 -9.54 10.66
CA LEU A 116 2.91 -9.38 12.06
C LEU A 116 3.81 -10.51 12.52
N ARG A 117 3.47 -11.75 12.17
CA ARG A 117 4.32 -12.91 12.47
C ARG A 117 5.69 -12.74 11.84
N ASP A 118 5.75 -12.49 10.54
CA ASP A 118 7.02 -12.39 9.81
C ASP A 118 7.92 -11.27 10.40
N GLU A 119 7.33 -10.20 10.94
CA GLU A 119 8.02 -9.06 11.57
C GLU A 119 8.39 -9.25 13.05
N LEU A 120 7.60 -10.02 13.82
CA LEU A 120 7.76 -10.16 15.28
C LEU A 120 8.37 -11.49 15.69
N GLU A 121 8.07 -12.58 14.99
CA GLU A 121 8.47 -13.94 15.38
C GLU A 121 9.98 -14.07 15.60
N PRO A 122 10.88 -13.55 14.73
CA PRO A 122 12.31 -13.63 14.99
C PRO A 122 12.74 -12.99 16.32
N THR A 123 12.16 -11.83 16.66
CA THR A 123 12.47 -11.13 17.90
C THR A 123 11.82 -11.77 19.13
N LEU A 124 10.62 -12.34 18.95
CA LEU A 124 9.91 -13.08 19.99
C LEU A 124 10.68 -14.35 20.35
N THR A 125 11.07 -15.14 19.36
CA THR A 125 11.86 -16.36 19.57
C THR A 125 13.22 -16.05 20.22
N ALA A 126 13.87 -14.95 19.84
CA ALA A 126 15.11 -14.51 20.50
C ALA A 126 14.90 -14.08 21.97
N ALA A 127 13.67 -13.74 22.37
CA ALA A 127 13.28 -13.37 23.72
C ALA A 127 12.56 -14.51 24.47
N ASP A 128 12.82 -15.76 24.07
CA ASP A 128 12.31 -17.01 24.64
C ASP A 128 10.78 -17.19 24.55
N TRP A 129 10.12 -16.50 23.63
CA TRP A 129 8.73 -16.78 23.30
C TRP A 129 8.63 -17.96 22.34
N THR A 130 7.78 -18.91 22.67
CA THR A 130 7.48 -20.07 21.85
C THR A 130 6.15 -19.87 21.13
N PRO A 131 6.09 -20.06 19.80
CA PRO A 131 4.84 -19.89 19.10
C PRO A 131 3.93 -21.12 19.33
N VAL A 132 2.66 -20.87 19.65
CA VAL A 132 1.66 -21.89 20.01
C VAL A 132 0.60 -22.04 18.93
N VAL A 133 0.20 -20.94 18.28
CA VAL A 133 -0.84 -20.93 17.23
C VAL A 133 -0.39 -20.07 16.06
N GLY A 134 -0.68 -20.52 14.83
CA GLY A 134 -0.45 -19.76 13.60
C GLY A 134 0.93 -19.95 12.94
N VAL A 135 1.74 -20.87 13.45
CA VAL A 135 3.06 -21.21 12.89
C VAL A 135 2.91 -21.88 11.52
N GLY A 136 3.66 -21.42 10.53
CA GLY A 136 3.68 -22.01 9.18
C GLY A 136 2.39 -21.79 8.36
N GLU A 137 1.33 -21.23 8.94
CA GLU A 137 0.09 -20.95 8.23
C GLU A 137 0.25 -19.76 7.27
N THR A 138 -0.23 -19.89 6.04
CA THR A 138 -0.16 -18.78 5.08
C THR A 138 -1.07 -17.60 5.43
N ARG A 139 -2.15 -17.86 6.18
CA ARG A 139 -3.18 -16.88 6.58
C ARG A 139 -3.76 -17.23 7.96
N PRO A 140 -2.97 -17.06 9.03
CA PRO A 140 -3.44 -17.39 10.36
C PRO A 140 -4.62 -16.49 10.75
N GLY A 141 -5.64 -17.06 11.37
CA GLY A 141 -6.76 -16.33 11.99
C GLY A 141 -6.48 -15.87 13.42
N LEU A 142 -5.41 -16.42 14.02
CA LEU A 142 -4.94 -16.17 15.37
C LEU A 142 -3.43 -16.41 15.39
N LEU A 143 -2.68 -15.55 16.06
CA LEU A 143 -1.30 -15.86 16.48
C LEU A 143 -1.27 -15.94 17.99
N SER A 144 -0.54 -16.90 18.54
CA SER A 144 -0.33 -16.99 19.98
C SER A 144 1.09 -17.39 20.29
N TYR A 145 1.67 -16.81 21.34
CA TYR A 145 3.02 -17.10 21.83
C TYR A 145 3.00 -17.27 23.34
N ASP A 146 3.74 -18.24 23.84
CA ASP A 146 3.88 -18.55 25.26
C ASP A 146 5.30 -18.30 25.74
N ARG A 147 5.41 -17.74 26.95
CA ARG A 147 6.67 -17.62 27.69
C ARG A 147 6.40 -17.77 29.18
N ASN A 148 6.75 -18.91 29.75
CA ASN A 148 6.67 -19.20 31.19
C ASN A 148 5.25 -18.93 31.76
N ASP A 149 4.23 -19.56 31.20
CA ASP A 149 2.80 -19.40 31.56
C ASP A 149 2.19 -18.01 31.27
N VAL A 150 2.96 -17.10 30.65
CA VAL A 150 2.43 -15.88 30.05
C VAL A 150 2.08 -16.17 28.60
N LEU A 151 0.80 -16.00 28.25
CA LEU A 151 0.30 -16.18 26.89
C LEU A 151 -0.01 -14.81 26.29
N VAL A 152 0.52 -14.53 25.10
CA VAL A 152 0.15 -13.36 24.30
C VAL A 152 -0.47 -13.81 23.00
N ARG A 153 -1.46 -13.07 22.50
CA ARG A 153 -2.12 -13.42 21.24
C ARG A 153 -2.52 -12.20 20.42
N PHE A 154 -2.47 -12.36 19.10
CA PHE A 154 -3.02 -11.43 18.14
C PHE A 154 -4.30 -12.01 17.54
N ARG A 155 -5.42 -11.33 17.71
CA ARG A 155 -6.71 -11.77 17.16
C ARG A 155 -7.50 -10.61 16.55
N TRP A 156 -8.30 -10.93 15.54
CA TRP A 156 -9.31 -10.01 15.07
C TRP A 156 -10.54 -10.03 15.97
N ASP A 157 -11.07 -8.85 16.24
CA ASP A 157 -12.39 -8.61 16.80
C ASP A 157 -13.25 -7.94 15.74
N HIS A 158 -14.29 -8.64 15.31
CA HIS A 158 -15.15 -8.22 14.22
C HIS A 158 -16.44 -7.62 14.77
N GLY A 159 -16.47 -6.30 14.89
CA GLY A 159 -17.70 -5.55 15.15
C GLY A 159 -18.52 -5.33 13.87
N CYS A 160 -19.78 -4.91 14.04
CA CYS A 160 -20.71 -4.65 12.94
C CYS A 160 -20.22 -3.54 11.98
N HIS A 161 -19.43 -2.59 12.49
CA HIS A 161 -18.98 -1.41 11.76
C HIS A 161 -17.46 -1.26 11.68
N HIS A 162 -16.72 -1.96 12.54
CA HIS A 162 -15.28 -1.83 12.68
C HIS A 162 -14.66 -3.20 12.88
N THR A 163 -13.48 -3.42 12.31
CA THR A 163 -12.68 -4.61 12.57
C THR A 163 -11.43 -4.19 13.31
N THR A 164 -11.22 -4.70 14.51
CA THR A 164 -10.11 -4.30 15.38
C THR A 164 -9.13 -5.45 15.54
N LEU A 165 -7.85 -5.20 15.30
CA LEU A 165 -6.80 -6.17 15.62
C LEU A 165 -6.31 -5.89 17.04
N LEU A 166 -6.37 -6.90 17.88
CA LEU A 166 -6.02 -6.83 19.29
C LEU A 166 -4.75 -7.65 19.55
N LEU A 167 -3.81 -7.07 20.30
CA LEU A 167 -2.79 -7.79 21.05
C LEU A 167 -3.29 -7.91 22.50
N GLU A 168 -3.47 -9.15 22.96
CA GLU A 168 -3.90 -9.45 24.31
C GLU A 168 -2.84 -10.27 25.04
N ARG A 169 -2.76 -10.10 26.36
CA ARG A 169 -1.88 -10.85 27.26
C ARG A 169 -2.70 -11.51 28.36
N ARG A 170 -2.27 -12.68 28.78
CA ARG A 170 -2.81 -13.40 29.93
C ARG A 170 -1.66 -13.92 30.79
N ASP A 171 -1.65 -13.55 32.07
CA ASP A 171 -0.64 -13.94 33.05
C ASP A 171 -1.12 -15.14 33.88
N GLY A 172 -0.87 -16.35 33.37
CA GLY A 172 -1.32 -17.60 34.00
C GLY A 172 -2.66 -18.11 33.44
N ARG A 173 -2.92 -19.41 33.61
CA ARG A 173 -4.01 -20.10 32.90
C ARG A 173 -5.41 -19.55 33.20
N ASP A 174 -5.64 -19.13 34.43
CA ASP A 174 -6.95 -18.69 34.91
C ASP A 174 -7.11 -17.17 34.94
N ALA A 175 -6.07 -16.42 34.57
CA ALA A 175 -6.15 -14.97 34.48
C ALA A 175 -7.02 -14.54 33.28
N PRO A 176 -7.71 -13.40 33.37
CA PRO A 176 -8.37 -12.81 32.20
C PRO A 176 -7.32 -12.33 31.18
N PHE A 177 -7.76 -12.19 29.93
CA PHE A 177 -6.95 -11.50 28.92
C PHE A 177 -7.07 -9.99 29.10
N GLU A 178 -5.94 -9.32 29.07
CA GLU A 178 -5.82 -7.86 29.06
C GLU A 178 -5.35 -7.39 27.69
N THR A 179 -5.99 -6.35 27.14
CA THR A 179 -5.58 -5.75 25.87
C THR A 179 -4.34 -4.89 26.09
N LEU A 180 -3.23 -5.25 25.44
CA LEU A 180 -1.99 -4.50 25.49
C LEU A 180 -1.91 -3.43 24.38
N ALA A 181 -2.37 -3.78 23.18
CA ALA A 181 -2.40 -2.88 22.04
C ALA A 181 -3.59 -3.21 21.16
N GLN A 182 -4.12 -2.21 20.48
CA GLN A 182 -5.20 -2.42 19.53
C GLN A 182 -5.11 -1.44 18.38
N VAL A 183 -5.57 -1.88 17.21
CA VAL A 183 -5.71 -1.01 16.07
C VAL A 183 -7.03 -1.28 15.36
N GLU A 184 -7.83 -0.23 15.30
CA GLU A 184 -9.08 -0.26 14.56
C GLU A 184 -8.79 -0.13 13.07
N CYS A 185 -9.44 -0.93 12.26
CA CYS A 185 -9.32 -0.94 10.81
C CYS A 185 -10.71 -0.83 10.16
N ASP A 186 -10.91 0.24 9.39
CA ASP A 186 -12.04 0.38 8.47
C ASP A 186 -11.56 0.04 7.04
N SER A 187 -11.95 -1.15 6.56
CA SER A 187 -11.59 -1.61 5.20
C SER A 187 -12.21 -0.76 4.09
N ARG A 188 -13.26 0.02 4.36
CA ARG A 188 -14.04 0.69 3.31
C ARG A 188 -13.54 2.11 3.03
N ASN A 189 -12.95 2.78 4.02
CA ASN A 189 -12.64 4.20 3.94
C ASN A 189 -11.18 4.58 4.23
N MET A 190 -10.29 3.63 4.50
CA MET A 190 -8.89 3.95 4.80
C MET A 190 -8.02 3.98 3.54
N THR A 191 -7.22 5.04 3.42
CA THR A 191 -6.13 5.08 2.45
C THR A 191 -5.04 4.08 2.85
N HIS A 192 -4.21 3.64 1.92
CA HIS A 192 -3.12 2.72 2.27
C HIS A 192 -2.07 3.35 3.18
N GLN A 193 -1.79 4.64 3.01
CA GLN A 193 -0.90 5.37 3.93
C GLN A 193 -1.44 5.29 5.36
N GLU A 194 -2.76 5.42 5.51
CA GLU A 194 -3.40 5.28 6.81
C GLU A 194 -3.33 3.84 7.34
N LEU A 195 -3.56 2.83 6.49
CA LEU A 195 -3.40 1.42 6.87
C LEU A 195 -1.96 1.09 7.28
N GLN A 196 -0.96 1.58 6.54
CA GLN A 196 0.45 1.40 6.85
C GLN A 196 0.82 2.07 8.18
N ARG A 197 0.43 3.34 8.37
CA ARG A 197 0.65 4.07 9.62
C ARG A 197 0.07 3.34 10.83
N ARG A 198 -1.14 2.79 10.68
CA ARG A 198 -1.81 2.01 11.71
C ARG A 198 -1.12 0.67 11.99
N PHE A 199 -0.68 -0.02 10.95
CA PHE A 199 0.09 -1.26 11.07
C PHE A 199 1.45 -1.02 11.77
N ASP A 200 2.20 0.00 11.37
CA ASP A 200 3.50 0.34 11.96
C ASP A 200 3.36 0.75 13.42
N ARG A 201 2.29 1.50 13.74
CA ARG A 201 1.94 1.83 15.13
C ARG A 201 1.65 0.56 15.93
N LEU A 202 0.83 -0.36 15.42
CA LEU A 202 0.56 -1.62 16.10
C LEU A 202 1.83 -2.43 16.35
N LEU A 203 2.72 -2.53 15.36
CA LEU A 203 4.01 -3.21 15.51
C LEU A 203 4.86 -2.57 16.63
N THR A 204 4.91 -1.24 16.66
CA THR A 204 5.67 -0.48 17.65
C THR A 204 5.09 -0.68 19.05
N ASP A 205 3.78 -0.50 19.20
CA ASP A 205 3.07 -0.69 20.47
C ASP A 205 3.23 -2.14 20.97
N SER A 206 3.19 -3.12 20.06
CA SER A 206 3.42 -4.54 20.38
C SER A 206 4.84 -4.80 20.88
N ARG A 207 5.86 -4.25 20.20
CA ARG A 207 7.26 -4.41 20.61
C ARG A 207 7.51 -3.81 21.99
N ILE A 208 6.95 -2.63 22.27
CA ILE A 208 7.05 -1.98 23.59
C ILE A 208 6.33 -2.81 24.65
N ALA A 209 5.08 -3.22 24.39
CA ALA A 209 4.27 -3.94 25.36
C ALA A 209 4.82 -5.33 25.70
N LEU A 210 5.51 -5.97 24.76
CA LEU A 210 6.16 -7.27 24.94
C LEU A 210 7.59 -7.16 25.50
N GLY A 211 8.08 -5.95 25.73
CA GLY A 211 9.43 -5.70 26.24
C GLY A 211 10.55 -6.08 25.26
N LEU A 212 10.27 -6.03 23.95
CA LEU A 212 11.22 -6.36 22.89
C LEU A 212 12.14 -5.18 22.53
N VAL A 213 11.77 -3.96 22.94
CA VAL A 213 12.53 -2.73 22.72
C VAL A 213 12.42 -1.86 23.97
N GLU A 214 13.47 -1.12 24.33
CA GLU A 214 13.43 -0.14 25.41
C GLU A 214 12.41 0.97 25.10
N LYS A 215 11.67 1.41 26.11
CA LYS A 215 10.69 2.50 25.98
C LYS A 215 11.46 3.80 25.69
N PRO A 216 11.08 4.59 24.66
CA PRO A 216 11.75 5.85 24.34
C PRO A 216 11.65 6.88 25.46
#